data_AF-A0A326QUV7-F1
#
_entry.id   AF-A0A326QUV7-F1
#
_cell.length_a   1.000
_cell.length_b   1.000
_cell.length_c   1.000
_cell.angle_alpha   90.00
_cell.angle_beta   90.00
_cell.angle_gamma   90.00
#
_symmetry.space_group_name_H-M   'P 1'
#
loop_
_entity.id
_entity.type
_entity.pdbx_description
1 polymer ?
#
loop_
_entity_poly.entity_id
_entity_poly.type
_entity_poly.pdbx_seq_one_letter_code
_entity_poly.pdbx_strand_id
1 'polypeptide(L)'
;MRILSPLRLPVPPCPRTLILEFLQPAPSSVPLPGFLSTLPLDTLLVLGAYLLLGGAYLVVVPLVLFFWMNKRWMVMGKIERTAVYGLVFLFFPGMIVFSPFLNFRLAGQGE
;
A
#
# COMPACT_ATOMS: atom_id res chain seq x y z
N MET A 1 -28.34 -81.06 19.60
CA MET A 1 -27.33 -80.32 18.82
C MET A 1 -27.84 -78.91 18.53
N ARG A 2 -27.48 -77.92 19.36
CA ARG A 2 -27.50 -76.50 18.96
C ARG A 2 -26.36 -75.81 19.73
N ILE A 3 -25.28 -75.61 19.01
CA ILE A 3 -24.08 -74.87 19.41
C ILE A 3 -24.50 -73.39 19.46
N LEU A 4 -24.50 -72.77 20.64
CA LEU A 4 -24.75 -71.35 20.80
C LEU A 4 -23.41 -70.60 20.80
N SER A 5 -23.21 -69.94 19.67
CA SER A 5 -22.36 -68.82 19.29
C SER A 5 -21.59 -68.05 20.39
N PRO A 6 -20.30 -67.73 20.15
CA PRO A 6 -19.53 -66.84 21.01
C PRO A 6 -19.92 -65.36 20.83
N LEU A 7 -19.82 -64.60 21.92
CA LEU A 7 -20.02 -63.15 22.01
C LEU A 7 -19.45 -62.37 20.80
N ARG A 8 -20.32 -61.66 20.08
CA ARG A 8 -19.95 -60.47 19.28
C ARG A 8 -20.15 -59.24 20.14
N LEU A 9 -19.07 -58.70 20.70
CA LEU A 9 -19.06 -57.34 21.23
C LEU A 9 -19.09 -56.33 20.07
N PRO A 10 -19.85 -55.22 20.17
CA PRO A 10 -19.80 -54.15 19.19
C PRO A 10 -18.50 -53.37 19.36
N VAL A 11 -17.64 -53.38 18.33
CA VAL A 11 -16.49 -52.48 18.24
C VAL A 11 -17.02 -51.08 17.90
N PRO A 12 -16.66 -50.01 18.62
CA PRO A 12 -17.06 -48.66 18.24
C PRO A 12 -16.40 -48.28 16.91
N PRO A 13 -17.07 -47.51 16.03
CA PRO A 13 -16.43 -46.98 14.84
C PRO A 13 -15.27 -46.05 15.26
N CYS A 14 -14.06 -46.29 14.78
CA CYS A 14 -12.96 -45.32 14.89
C CYS A 14 -13.40 -43.99 14.27
N PRO A 15 -13.06 -42.83 14.86
CA PRO A 15 -13.41 -41.52 14.30
C PRO A 15 -12.52 -41.23 13.09
N ARG A 16 -12.94 -41.73 11.92
CA ARG A 16 -12.37 -41.45 10.59
C ARG A 16 -12.73 -40.04 10.11
N THR A 17 -12.60 -39.05 10.99
CA THR A 17 -12.90 -37.63 10.71
C THR A 17 -11.71 -36.74 11.04
N LEU A 18 -10.78 -37.17 11.89
CA LEU A 18 -9.68 -36.32 12.36
C LEU A 18 -8.55 -36.16 11.32
N ILE A 19 -8.39 -37.11 10.39
CA ILE A 19 -7.27 -37.10 9.42
C ILE A 19 -7.58 -36.25 8.17
N LEU A 20 -8.86 -35.97 7.86
CA LEU A 20 -9.25 -35.25 6.64
C LEU A 20 -9.25 -33.71 6.80
N GLU A 21 -9.21 -33.19 8.02
CA GLU A 21 -9.09 -31.74 8.30
C GLU A 21 -7.69 -31.18 8.00
N PHE A 22 -6.65 -32.02 8.07
CA PHE A 22 -5.27 -31.58 7.89
C PHE A 22 -4.84 -31.39 6.42
N LEU A 23 -5.72 -31.70 5.45
CA LEU A 23 -5.45 -31.59 4.02
C LEU A 23 -6.32 -30.51 3.35
N GLN A 24 -6.70 -29.45 4.06
CA GLN A 24 -7.23 -28.25 3.41
C GLN A 24 -6.10 -27.26 3.16
N PRO A 25 -5.64 -27.06 1.91
CA PRO A 25 -4.77 -25.94 1.60
C PRO A 25 -5.56 -24.65 1.89
N ALA A 26 -4.99 -23.79 2.74
CA ALA A 26 -5.57 -22.49 3.04
C ALA A 26 -5.89 -21.76 1.72
N PRO A 27 -7.09 -21.20 1.53
CA PRO A 27 -7.34 -20.34 0.39
C PRO A 27 -6.43 -19.12 0.49
N SER A 28 -5.46 -19.03 -0.43
CA SER A 28 -4.48 -17.96 -0.55
C SER A 28 -5.08 -16.63 -1.07
N SER A 29 -6.40 -16.45 -0.96
CA SER A 29 -7.07 -15.19 -1.27
C SER A 29 -7.21 -14.39 0.03
N VAL A 30 -6.25 -13.49 0.26
CA VAL A 30 -6.45 -12.43 1.25
C VAL A 30 -7.72 -11.67 0.83
N PRO A 31 -8.80 -11.68 1.61
CA PRO A 31 -9.99 -10.94 1.24
C PRO A 31 -9.68 -9.47 1.32
N LEU A 32 -9.94 -8.72 0.25
CA LEU A 32 -9.99 -7.27 0.35
C LEU A 32 -11.01 -6.89 1.44
N PRO A 33 -10.76 -5.84 2.25
CA PRO A 33 -11.69 -5.41 3.28
C PRO A 33 -13.09 -5.23 2.68
N GLY A 34 -14.10 -5.81 3.35
CA GLY A 34 -15.44 -6.06 2.77
C GLY A 34 -16.17 -4.83 2.20
N PHE A 35 -15.82 -3.64 2.67
CA PHE A 35 -16.36 -2.37 2.17
C PHE A 35 -15.91 -2.05 0.73
N LEU A 36 -14.67 -2.37 0.35
CA LEU A 36 -14.18 -2.09 -1.00
C LEU A 36 -14.77 -3.07 -2.03
N SER A 37 -15.07 -4.31 -1.62
CA SER A 37 -15.72 -5.31 -2.47
C SER A 37 -17.19 -5.01 -2.76
N THR A 38 -17.83 -4.12 -2.00
CA THR A 38 -19.21 -3.67 -2.25
C THR A 38 -19.31 -2.46 -3.19
N LEU A 39 -18.19 -1.82 -3.52
CA LEU A 39 -18.18 -0.66 -4.42
C LEU A 39 -18.11 -1.11 -5.90
N PRO A 40 -18.82 -0.45 -6.82
CA PRO A 40 -18.72 -0.76 -8.23
C PRO A 40 -17.32 -0.43 -8.77
N LEU A 41 -16.88 -1.18 -9.78
CA LEU A 41 -15.54 -1.04 -10.38
C LEU A 41 -15.27 0.38 -10.87
N ASP A 42 -16.26 1.02 -11.50
CA ASP A 42 -16.13 2.39 -12.01
C ASP A 42 -15.78 3.37 -10.89
N THR A 43 -16.41 3.22 -9.71
CA THR A 43 -16.09 4.05 -8.54
C THR A 43 -14.70 3.75 -7.99
N LEU A 44 -14.26 2.49 -7.98
CA LEU A 44 -12.91 2.13 -7.57
C LEU A 44 -11.85 2.73 -8.51
N LEU A 45 -12.10 2.74 -9.83
CA LEU A 45 -11.21 3.36 -10.81
C LEU A 45 -11.13 4.89 -10.61
N VAL A 46 -12.28 5.55 -10.42
CA VAL A 46 -12.32 6.99 -10.14
C VAL A 46 -11.58 7.32 -8.84
N LEU A 47 -11.81 6.55 -7.78
CA LEU A 47 -11.12 6.73 -6.50
C LEU A 47 -9.61 6.55 -6.65
N GLY A 48 -9.18 5.51 -7.37
CA GLY A 48 -7.78 5.28 -7.70
C GLY A 48 -7.17 6.45 -8.47
N ALA A 49 -7.89 6.99 -9.47
CA ALA A 49 -7.44 8.14 -10.24
C ALA A 49 -7.26 9.39 -9.36
N TYR A 50 -8.22 9.69 -8.48
CA TYR A 50 -8.09 10.81 -7.55
C TYR A 50 -6.98 10.61 -6.51
N LEU A 51 -6.76 9.38 -6.04
CA LEU A 51 -5.64 9.07 -5.15
C LEU A 51 -4.29 9.25 -5.85
N LEU A 52 -4.16 8.79 -7.11
CA LEU A 52 -2.96 9.00 -7.89
C LEU A 52 -2.72 10.48 -8.17
N LEU A 53 -3.76 11.21 -8.58
CA LEU A 53 -3.65 12.64 -8.87
C LEU A 53 -3.35 13.45 -7.61
N GLY A 54 -4.06 13.17 -6.52
CA GLY A 54 -3.85 13.81 -5.22
C GLY A 54 -2.49 13.47 -4.63
N GLY A 55 -2.06 12.21 -4.72
CA GLY A 55 -0.73 11.77 -4.31
C GLY A 55 0.38 12.41 -5.15
N ALA A 56 0.18 12.53 -6.46
CA ALA A 56 1.12 13.23 -7.32
C ALA A 56 1.21 14.71 -6.95
N TYR A 57 0.07 15.37 -6.73
CA TYR A 57 -0.02 16.79 -6.40
C TYR A 57 0.54 17.13 -5.01
N LEU A 58 0.23 16.33 -3.99
CA LEU A 58 0.60 16.60 -2.61
C LEU A 58 1.96 16.03 -2.21
N VAL A 59 2.43 14.96 -2.86
CA VAL A 59 3.64 14.22 -2.43
C VAL A 59 4.70 14.18 -3.53
N VAL A 60 4.40 13.54 -4.66
CA VAL A 60 5.44 13.23 -5.66
C VAL A 60 6.04 14.49 -6.27
N VAL A 61 5.21 15.39 -6.78
CA VAL A 61 5.69 16.62 -7.45
C VAL A 61 6.40 17.56 -6.46
N PRO A 62 5.86 17.85 -5.25
CA PRO A 62 6.55 18.65 -4.25
C PRO A 62 7.95 18.12 -3.89
N LEU A 63 8.10 16.81 -3.67
CA LEU A 63 9.40 16.21 -3.34
C LEU A 63 10.38 16.35 -4.50
N VAL A 64 9.95 16.05 -5.74
CA VAL A 64 10.79 16.23 -6.93
C VAL A 64 11.22 17.68 -7.07
N LEU A 65 10.32 18.64 -6.84
CA LEU A 65 10.60 20.07 -6.94
C LEU A 65 11.63 20.52 -5.90
N PHE A 66 11.50 20.06 -4.64
CA PHE A 66 12.50 20.31 -3.60
C PHE A 66 13.90 19.81 -4.01
N PHE A 67 14.01 18.57 -4.50
CA PHE A 67 15.29 18.02 -4.96
C PHE A 67 15.87 18.78 -6.15
N TRP A 68 15.02 19.14 -7.12
CA TRP A 68 15.43 19.88 -8.31
C TRP A 68 15.97 21.27 -7.96
N MET A 69 15.22 22.01 -7.13
CA MET A 69 15.62 23.33 -6.66
C MET A 69 16.93 23.26 -5.89
N ASN A 70 17.07 22.32 -4.95
CA ASN A 70 18.31 22.17 -4.18
C ASN A 70 19.56 22.00 -5.08
N LYS A 71 19.45 21.23 -6.17
CA LYS A 71 20.58 20.98 -7.08
C LYS A 71 20.96 22.19 -7.92
N ARG A 72 20.00 23.02 -8.34
CA ARG A 72 20.19 24.00 -9.42
C ARG A 72 19.89 25.45 -9.07
N TRP A 73 19.49 25.74 -7.83
CA TRP A 73 19.04 27.08 -7.44
C TRP A 73 20.00 28.21 -7.83
N MET A 74 21.31 28.01 -7.70
CA MET A 74 22.34 29.02 -7.98
C MET A 74 22.69 29.16 -9.46
N VAL A 75 22.36 28.16 -10.29
CA VAL A 75 22.70 28.11 -11.72
C VAL A 75 21.50 28.28 -12.64
N MET A 76 20.27 28.38 -12.08
CA MET A 76 19.03 28.56 -12.85
C MET A 76 19.00 29.88 -13.62
N GLY A 77 18.72 29.79 -14.92
CA GLY A 77 18.46 30.92 -15.80
C GLY A 77 17.12 31.61 -15.52
N LYS A 78 16.87 32.75 -16.17
CA LYS A 78 15.71 33.62 -15.89
C LYS A 78 14.36 32.93 -16.15
N ILE A 79 14.21 32.25 -17.29
CA ILE A 79 12.96 31.57 -17.66
C ILE A 79 12.70 30.38 -16.74
N GLU A 80 13.73 29.56 -16.48
CA GLU A 80 13.64 28.41 -15.58
C GLU A 80 13.22 28.83 -14.17
N ARG A 81 13.84 29.89 -13.64
CA ARG A 81 13.52 30.43 -12.32
C ARG A 81 12.09 30.93 -12.23
N THR A 82 11.59 31.63 -13.26
CA THR A 82 10.19 32.08 -13.32
C THR A 82 9.22 30.90 -13.34
N ALA A 83 9.51 29.86 -14.13
CA ALA A 83 8.67 28.65 -14.17
C ALA A 83 8.64 27.94 -12.81
N VAL A 84 9.79 27.81 -12.15
CA VAL A 84 9.90 27.19 -10.82
C VAL A 84 9.11 27.97 -9.78
N TYR A 85 9.13 29.31 -9.80
CA TYR A 85 8.26 30.11 -8.92
C TYR A 85 6.78 29.82 -9.15
N GLY A 86 6.35 29.72 -10.41
CA GLY A 86 4.98 29.33 -10.74
C GLY A 86 4.62 27.94 -10.21
N LEU A 87 5.51 26.96 -10.35
CA LEU A 87 5.31 25.60 -9.85
C LEU A 87 5.27 25.55 -8.31
N VAL A 88 6.14 26.31 -7.64
CA VAL A 88 6.13 26.45 -6.17
C VAL A 88 4.77 26.97 -5.69
N PHE A 89 4.18 27.97 -6.37
CA PHE A 89 2.83 28.44 -6.02
C PHE A 89 1.74 27.40 -6.31
N LEU A 90 1.81 26.71 -7.45
CA LEU A 90 0.83 25.69 -7.83
C LEU A 90 0.81 24.51 -6.84
N PHE A 91 1.98 24.07 -6.37
CA PHE A 91 2.15 22.92 -5.47
C PHE A 91 2.47 23.31 -4.02
N PHE A 92 2.27 24.58 -3.67
CA PHE A 92 2.53 25.11 -2.32
C PHE A 92 1.87 24.29 -1.20
N PRO A 93 0.60 23.84 -1.32
CA PRO A 93 -0.04 23.04 -0.27
C PRO A 93 0.67 21.72 0.01
N GLY A 94 1.29 21.10 -0.99
CA GLY A 94 2.09 19.89 -0.79
C GLY A 94 3.45 20.20 -0.17
N MET A 95 4.10 21.29 -0.61
CA MET A 95 5.42 21.64 -0.10
C MET A 95 5.43 21.99 1.39
N ILE A 96 4.40 22.69 1.89
CA ILE A 96 4.33 23.07 3.31
C ILE A 96 4.25 21.86 4.24
N VAL A 97 3.66 20.75 3.79
CA VAL A 97 3.60 19.49 4.55
C VAL A 97 4.99 18.89 4.77
N PHE A 98 5.88 18.99 3.78
CA PHE A 98 7.23 18.42 3.87
C PHE A 98 8.29 19.36 4.42
N SER A 99 8.01 20.67 4.44
CA SER A 99 8.90 21.72 4.95
C SER A 99 9.56 21.42 6.31
N PRO A 100 8.85 20.94 7.36
CA PRO A 100 9.49 20.70 8.66
C PRO A 100 10.42 19.47 8.68
N PHE A 101 10.36 18.60 7.68
CA PHE A 101 11.12 17.34 7.66
C PHE A 101 12.38 17.40 6.79
N LEU A 102 12.40 18.26 5.78
CA LEU A 102 13.50 18.36 4.82
C LEU A 102 14.53 19.39 5.30
N ASN A 103 15.80 18.98 5.41
CA ASN A 103 16.91 19.87 5.74
C ASN A 103 17.92 19.92 4.59
N PHE A 104 18.01 21.07 3.92
CA PHE A 104 18.90 21.30 2.77
C PHE A 104 20.09 22.20 3.10
N ARG A 105 20.55 22.17 4.35
CA ARG A 105 21.78 22.87 4.74
C ARG A 105 23.00 22.18 4.11
N LEU A 106 23.99 22.97 3.70
CA LEU A 106 25.28 22.47 3.22
C LEU A 106 25.92 21.56 4.29
N ALA A 107 26.17 20.31 3.94
CA ALA A 107 26.93 19.37 4.77
C ALA A 107 28.44 19.51 4.47
N GLY A 108 29.29 19.43 5.50
CA GLY A 108 30.75 19.32 5.32
C GLY A 108 31.52 20.62 4.99
N GLN A 109 31.06 21.79 5.42
CA GLN A 109 31.80 23.07 5.25
C GLN A 109 32.89 23.30 6.33
N GLY A 110 33.45 22.24 6.92
CA GLY A 110 34.38 22.35 8.05
C GLY A 110 35.39 21.21 8.19
N GLU A 111 35.60 20.42 7.12
CA GLU A 111 36.58 19.35 7.03
C GLU A 111 37.53 19.60 5.86
#